data_AF-A0A957Y4B2-F1
#
_entry.id   AF-A0A957Y4B2-F1
#
_cell.length_a   1.000
_cell.length_b   1.000
_cell.length_c   1.000
_cell.angle_alpha   90.00
_cell.angle_beta   90.00
_cell.angle_gamma   90.00
#
_symmetry.space_group_name_H-M   'P 1'
#
loop_
_entity.id
_entity.type
_entity.pdbx_description
1 polymer ?
#
loop_
_entity_poly.entity_id
_entity_poly.type
_entity_poly.pdbx_seq_one_letter_code
_entity_poly.pdbx_strand_id
1 'polypeptide(L)'
;MAVTHKRLGRHGVVVSNICLGTMNFGWHTSEEESYKIMDRALELGINFFDTADVYGWEVEHGYTEEIIGRWFAQGGGRREATVLATKVFNPVTRKANLPEVNSDERSLSAYKIRKHCEGSLQRLQTDWIDIYQMHHIDRDCPWDETWQAFGSLIDQGKVVYVGSSNFAGWD
;
A
#
# COMPACT_ATOMS: atom_id res chain seq x y z
N MET A 1 -10.86 18.46 15.85
CA MET A 1 -9.40 18.49 16.09
C MET A 1 -8.74 18.99 14.82
N ALA A 2 -7.74 19.87 14.90
CA ALA A 2 -7.03 20.35 13.71
C ALA A 2 -6.10 19.25 13.17
N VAL A 3 -6.00 19.10 11.84
CA VAL A 3 -4.99 18.25 11.22
C VAL A 3 -3.62 18.88 11.44
N THR A 4 -2.71 18.11 12.02
CA THR A 4 -1.33 18.53 12.32
C THR A 4 -0.37 17.57 11.66
N HIS A 5 0.83 18.05 11.36
CA HIS A 5 1.85 17.29 10.65
C HIS A 5 3.00 16.97 11.59
N LYS A 6 3.45 15.70 11.60
CA LYS A 6 4.49 15.19 12.50
C LYS A 6 5.40 14.22 11.75
N ARG A 7 6.63 14.05 12.25
CA ARG A 7 7.54 13.03 11.72
C ARG A 7 6.99 11.64 11.96
N LEU A 8 7.17 10.75 10.98
CA LEU A 8 6.85 9.33 11.15
C LEU A 8 7.99 8.62 11.87
N GLY A 9 7.83 8.44 13.19
CA GLY A 9 8.86 7.86 14.05
C GLY A 9 10.16 8.69 14.01
N ARG A 10 11.29 8.02 13.73
CA ARG A 10 12.61 8.66 13.62
C ARG A 10 12.93 9.23 12.22
N HIS A 11 12.05 9.02 11.24
CA HIS A 11 12.32 9.37 9.85
C HIS A 11 12.06 10.85 9.56
N GLY A 12 12.66 11.35 8.47
CA GLY A 12 12.53 12.73 8.03
C GLY A 12 11.17 13.06 7.37
N VAL A 13 10.44 12.04 6.91
CA VAL A 13 9.11 12.20 6.31
C VAL A 13 8.11 12.75 7.34
N VAL A 14 7.29 13.70 6.91
CA VAL A 14 6.26 14.34 7.73
C VAL A 14 4.89 13.96 7.20
N VAL A 15 4.07 13.37 8.07
CA VAL A 15 2.72 12.89 7.77
C VAL A 15 1.69 13.59 8.63
N SER A 16 0.45 13.64 8.16
CA SER A 16 -0.70 14.04 8.95
C SER A 16 -0.87 13.12 10.16
N ASN A 17 -1.28 13.67 11.30
CA ASN A 17 -1.55 12.92 12.53
C ASN A 17 -2.79 12.00 12.46
N ILE A 18 -3.45 12.00 11.30
CA ILE A 18 -4.56 11.12 10.94
C ILE A 18 -4.14 10.47 9.61
N CYS A 19 -4.31 9.16 9.51
CA CYS A 19 -4.12 8.40 8.28
C CYS A 19 -5.49 8.03 7.70
N LEU A 20 -5.68 8.23 6.39
CA LEU A 20 -6.86 7.75 5.68
C LEU A 20 -6.66 6.28 5.30
N GLY A 21 -7.30 5.37 6.02
CA GLY A 21 -7.38 3.97 5.64
C GLY A 21 -8.43 3.77 4.54
N THR A 22 -8.09 3.04 3.49
CA THR A 22 -8.92 2.90 2.28
C THR A 22 -9.60 1.53 2.14
N MET A 23 -9.48 0.67 3.15
CA MET A 23 -9.98 -0.72 3.20
C MET A 23 -11.38 -0.92 2.60
N ASN A 24 -12.29 0.02 2.84
CA ASN A 24 -13.70 -0.08 2.43
C ASN A 24 -13.98 0.43 1.01
N PHE A 25 -13.03 1.05 0.33
CA PHE A 25 -13.23 1.61 -1.00
C PHE A 25 -13.40 0.49 -2.04
N GLY A 26 -14.47 0.60 -2.82
CA GLY A 26 -14.89 -0.40 -3.80
C GLY A 26 -15.76 -1.52 -3.23
N TRP A 27 -15.68 -1.77 -1.92
CA TRP A 27 -16.50 -2.76 -1.22
C TRP A 27 -17.75 -2.10 -0.60
N HIS A 28 -17.58 -1.40 0.53
CA HIS A 28 -18.68 -0.73 1.22
C HIS A 28 -18.88 0.72 0.78
N THR A 29 -17.87 1.30 0.13
CA THR A 29 -17.89 2.67 -0.35
C THR A 29 -17.72 2.66 -1.86
N SER A 30 -18.66 3.26 -2.59
CA SER A 30 -18.56 3.34 -4.05
C SER A 30 -17.29 4.09 -4.48
N GLU A 31 -16.84 3.89 -5.71
CA GLU A 31 -15.70 4.62 -6.25
C GLU A 31 -15.93 6.14 -6.20
N GLU A 32 -17.12 6.61 -6.58
CA GLU A 32 -17.46 8.03 -6.56
C GLU A 32 -17.34 8.64 -5.15
N GLU A 33 -17.87 7.95 -4.13
CA GLU A 33 -17.75 8.40 -2.75
C GLU A 33 -16.32 8.29 -2.23
N SER A 34 -15.56 7.28 -2.67
CA SER A 34 -14.14 7.13 -2.34
C SER A 34 -13.33 8.32 -2.85
N TYR A 35 -13.61 8.81 -4.07
CA TYR A 35 -12.97 10.02 -4.60
C TYR A 35 -13.30 11.26 -3.78
N LYS A 36 -14.58 11.45 -3.41
CA LYS A 36 -15.00 12.58 -2.56
C LYS A 36 -14.31 12.55 -1.20
N ILE A 37 -14.14 11.37 -0.61
CA ILE A 37 -13.44 11.19 0.66
C ILE A 37 -11.95 11.55 0.53
N MET A 38 -11.27 11.08 -0.53
CA MET A 38 -9.86 11.38 -0.76
C MET A 38 -9.60 12.86 -1.06
N ASP A 39 -10.44 13.48 -1.89
CA ASP A 39 -10.38 14.93 -2.16
C ASP A 39 -10.58 15.72 -0.86
N ARG A 40 -11.60 15.35 -0.06
CA ARG A 40 -11.85 16.00 1.22
C ARG A 40 -10.71 15.80 2.22
N ALA A 41 -10.05 14.66 2.21
CA ALA A 41 -8.89 14.40 3.05
C ALA A 41 -7.74 15.36 2.70
N LEU A 42 -7.42 15.51 1.41
CA LEU A 42 -6.40 16.47 0.96
C LEU A 42 -6.77 17.92 1.29
N GLU A 43 -8.02 18.33 1.10
CA GLU A 43 -8.50 19.68 1.46
C GLU A 43 -8.30 20.00 2.95
N LEU A 44 -8.43 18.99 3.81
CA LEU A 44 -8.24 19.10 5.26
C LEU A 44 -6.76 19.01 5.66
N GLY A 45 -5.86 18.78 4.71
CA GLY A 45 -4.43 18.60 4.95
C GLY A 45 -4.05 17.19 5.44
N ILE A 46 -4.90 16.19 5.25
CA ILE A 46 -4.55 14.79 5.50
C ILE A 46 -3.74 14.32 4.29
N ASN A 47 -2.45 14.05 4.48
CA ASN A 47 -1.56 13.63 3.40
C ASN A 47 -1.20 12.14 3.46
N PHE A 48 -1.55 11.42 4.53
CA PHE A 48 -1.10 10.05 4.74
C PHE A 48 -2.20 9.02 4.48
N PHE A 49 -2.09 8.26 3.39
CA PHE A 49 -3.10 7.31 2.94
C PHE A 49 -2.55 5.88 3.02
N ASP A 50 -3.38 4.93 3.44
CA ASP A 50 -3.00 3.53 3.65
C ASP A 50 -3.97 2.56 2.96
N THR A 51 -3.41 1.66 2.14
CA THR A 51 -4.10 0.60 1.40
C THR A 51 -3.37 -0.73 1.56
N ALA A 52 -3.78 -1.79 0.85
CA ALA A 52 -3.04 -3.04 0.73
C ALA A 52 -3.39 -3.75 -0.59
N ASP A 53 -2.49 -4.58 -1.10
CA ASP A 53 -2.69 -5.39 -2.30
C ASP A 53 -3.91 -6.32 -2.22
N VAL A 54 -4.28 -6.74 -1.00
CA VAL A 54 -5.42 -7.62 -0.73
C VAL A 54 -6.75 -6.86 -0.54
N TYR A 55 -6.78 -5.53 -0.51
CA TYR A 55 -8.04 -4.80 -0.31
C TYR A 55 -8.93 -4.84 -1.56
N GLY A 56 -10.25 -4.83 -1.35
CA GLY A 56 -11.28 -4.90 -2.39
C GLY A 56 -12.26 -6.08 -2.26
N TRP A 57 -11.92 -7.10 -1.45
CA TRP A 57 -12.69 -8.30 -1.08
C TRP A 57 -13.88 -8.70 -1.96
N GLU A 58 -15.06 -8.10 -1.77
CA GLU A 58 -16.29 -8.48 -2.48
C GLU A 58 -16.22 -8.30 -4.00
N VAL A 59 -15.33 -7.43 -4.48
CA VAL A 59 -15.11 -7.21 -5.92
C VAL A 59 -13.97 -8.09 -6.40
N GLU A 60 -12.75 -7.74 -5.99
CA GLU A 60 -11.52 -8.46 -6.32
C GLU A 60 -10.38 -7.90 -5.44
N HIS A 61 -9.39 -8.72 -5.10
CA HIS A 61 -8.19 -8.22 -4.43
C HIS A 61 -7.41 -7.25 -5.32
N GLY A 62 -6.98 -6.14 -4.74
CA GLY A 62 -6.29 -5.05 -5.42
C GLY A 62 -7.25 -3.99 -5.96
N TYR A 63 -8.56 -4.21 -5.96
CA TYR A 63 -9.53 -3.26 -6.52
C TYR A 63 -9.49 -1.90 -5.82
N THR A 64 -9.25 -1.87 -4.51
CA THR A 64 -9.04 -0.62 -3.76
C THR A 64 -7.83 0.17 -4.26
N GLU A 65 -6.72 -0.51 -4.61
CA GLU A 65 -5.57 0.16 -5.21
C GLU A 65 -5.89 0.72 -6.60
N GLU A 66 -6.71 0.03 -7.39
CA GLU A 66 -7.13 0.53 -8.70
C GLU A 66 -8.02 1.78 -8.59
N ILE A 67 -8.89 1.85 -7.58
CA ILE A 67 -9.66 3.06 -7.28
C ILE A 67 -8.72 4.23 -6.98
N ILE A 68 -7.73 4.02 -6.10
CA ILE A 68 -6.75 5.06 -5.77
C ILE A 68 -5.93 5.45 -7.01
N GLY A 69 -5.52 4.49 -7.83
CA GLY A 69 -4.78 4.75 -9.07
C GLY A 69 -5.57 5.56 -10.08
N ARG A 70 -6.85 5.22 -10.28
CA ARG A 70 -7.77 6.03 -11.13
C ARG A 70 -7.98 7.43 -10.55
N TRP A 71 -8.03 7.59 -9.23
CA TRP A 71 -8.10 8.90 -8.58
C TRP A 71 -6.84 9.75 -8.80
N PHE A 72 -5.66 9.15 -8.67
CA PHE A 72 -4.38 9.82 -9.00
C PHE A 72 -4.33 10.23 -10.48
N ALA A 73 -4.79 9.36 -11.38
CA ALA A 73 -4.77 9.59 -12.82
C ALA A 73 -5.62 10.78 -13.28
N GLN A 74 -6.56 11.28 -12.47
CA GLN A 74 -7.29 12.50 -12.80
C GLN A 74 -6.43 13.77 -12.64
N GLY A 75 -5.21 13.67 -12.10
CA GLY A 75 -4.24 14.75 -12.02
C GLY A 75 -4.38 15.64 -10.78
N GLY A 76 -4.02 16.93 -10.92
CA GLY A 76 -4.12 17.91 -9.83
C GLY A 76 -3.06 17.79 -8.74
N GLY A 77 -1.97 17.06 -8.99
CA GLY A 77 -0.90 16.87 -7.99
C GLY A 77 -1.27 15.92 -6.86
N ARG A 78 -2.36 15.13 -7.01
CA ARG A 78 -2.90 14.26 -5.96
C ARG A 78 -1.87 13.22 -5.49
N ARG A 79 -1.10 12.65 -6.42
CA ARG A 79 -0.08 11.65 -6.08
C ARG A 79 1.04 12.29 -5.26
N GLU A 80 1.53 13.44 -5.68
CA GLU A 80 2.60 14.21 -5.03
C GLU A 80 2.17 14.79 -3.69
N ALA A 81 0.87 15.05 -3.51
CA ALA A 81 0.28 15.49 -2.26
C ALA A 81 0.07 14.35 -1.23
N THR A 82 0.29 13.10 -1.64
CA THR A 82 0.00 11.91 -0.82
C THR A 82 1.28 11.18 -0.43
N VAL A 83 1.46 10.92 0.87
CA VAL A 83 2.33 9.86 1.38
C VAL A 83 1.52 8.57 1.36
N LEU A 84 1.87 7.64 0.49
CA LEU A 84 1.12 6.43 0.22
C LEU A 84 1.78 5.21 0.86
N ALA A 85 1.04 4.53 1.73
CA ALA A 85 1.38 3.21 2.23
C ALA A 85 0.57 2.12 1.53
N THR A 86 1.23 1.03 1.14
CA THR A 86 0.57 -0.24 0.78
C THR A 86 1.29 -1.42 1.42
N LYS A 87 0.69 -2.60 1.37
CA LYS A 87 1.14 -3.78 2.11
C LYS A 87 1.18 -5.02 1.22
N VAL A 88 2.04 -5.96 1.58
CA VAL A 88 2.13 -7.31 1.02
C VAL A 88 2.23 -8.33 2.13
N PHE A 89 1.55 -9.47 1.96
CA PHE A 89 1.70 -10.70 2.76
C PHE A 89 0.62 -11.71 2.38
N ASN A 90 -0.64 -11.26 2.44
CA ASN A 90 -1.81 -12.13 2.35
C ASN A 90 -1.94 -12.78 0.96
N PRO A 91 -2.71 -13.88 0.85
CA PRO A 91 -3.12 -14.41 -0.42
C PRO A 91 -3.87 -13.36 -1.24
N VAL A 92 -3.50 -13.20 -2.51
CA VAL A 92 -4.13 -12.29 -3.47
C VAL A 92 -4.64 -13.13 -4.64
N THR A 93 -5.92 -13.47 -4.58
CA THR A 93 -6.61 -14.12 -5.69
C THR A 93 -7.24 -13.06 -6.60
N ARG A 94 -6.93 -13.11 -7.88
CA ARG A 94 -7.58 -12.32 -8.94
C ARG A 94 -8.11 -13.23 -10.04
N LYS A 95 -9.10 -12.74 -10.78
CA LYS A 95 -9.64 -13.40 -11.97
C LYS A 95 -8.65 -13.25 -13.13
N ALA A 96 -7.68 -14.15 -13.16
CA ALA A 96 -6.72 -14.27 -14.24
C ALA A 96 -7.05 -15.46 -15.15
N ASN A 97 -6.61 -15.39 -16.42
CA ASN A 97 -6.73 -16.51 -17.36
C ASN A 97 -5.83 -17.70 -16.97
N LEU A 98 -4.83 -17.48 -16.10
CA LEU A 98 -3.93 -18.48 -15.57
C LEU A 98 -3.79 -18.31 -14.04
N PRO A 99 -3.55 -19.39 -13.28
CA PRO A 99 -3.28 -19.30 -11.85
C PRO A 99 -2.10 -18.37 -11.57
N GLU A 100 -2.26 -17.48 -10.60
CA GLU A 100 -1.16 -16.64 -10.17
C GLU A 100 -0.16 -17.42 -9.32
N VAL A 101 1.06 -17.57 -9.81
CA VAL A 101 2.15 -18.27 -9.09
C VAL A 101 2.51 -17.52 -7.80
N ASN A 102 2.59 -18.25 -6.68
CA ASN A 102 2.95 -17.76 -5.33
C ASN A 102 2.07 -16.62 -4.82
N SER A 103 0.80 -16.56 -5.24
CA SER A 103 -0.18 -15.58 -4.76
C SER A 103 -1.20 -16.18 -3.78
N ASP A 104 -1.23 -17.50 -3.61
CA ASP A 104 -2.22 -18.27 -2.86
C ASP A 104 -1.93 -18.43 -1.36
N GLU A 105 -0.66 -18.27 -0.95
CA GLU A 105 -0.26 -18.40 0.45
C GLU A 105 0.15 -17.07 1.09
N ARG A 106 0.20 -17.06 2.42
CA ARG A 106 0.80 -15.96 3.21
C ARG A 106 2.31 -16.08 3.11
N SER A 107 3.00 -15.05 2.62
CA SER A 107 4.46 -15.11 2.48
C SER A 107 5.12 -13.74 2.37
N LEU A 108 6.36 -13.65 2.84
CA LEU A 108 7.32 -12.56 2.60
C LEU A 108 8.55 -13.01 1.80
N SER A 109 8.39 -14.03 0.94
CA SER A 109 9.44 -14.45 0.00
C SER A 109 9.81 -13.31 -0.96
N ALA A 110 11.06 -13.31 -1.41
CA ALA A 110 11.56 -12.31 -2.33
C ALA A 110 10.75 -12.25 -3.64
N TYR A 111 10.29 -13.43 -4.09
CA TYR A 111 9.43 -13.55 -5.27
C TYR A 111 8.10 -12.81 -5.08
N LYS A 112 7.41 -13.05 -3.96
CA LYS A 112 6.11 -12.44 -3.66
C LYS A 112 6.24 -10.94 -3.47
N ILE A 113 7.20 -10.50 -2.66
CA ILE A 113 7.47 -9.06 -2.41
C ILE A 113 7.68 -8.32 -3.72
N ARG A 114 8.57 -8.81 -4.59
CA ARG A 114 8.84 -8.16 -5.88
C ARG A 114 7.59 -8.15 -6.75
N LYS A 115 6.95 -9.30 -6.97
CA LYS A 115 5.80 -9.43 -7.87
C LYS A 115 4.62 -8.55 -7.42
N HIS A 116 4.33 -8.54 -6.13
CA HIS A 116 3.20 -7.78 -5.59
C HIS A 116 3.48 -6.28 -5.57
N CYS A 117 4.73 -5.86 -5.36
CA CYS A 117 5.12 -4.46 -5.50
C CYS A 117 4.84 -3.93 -6.91
N GLU A 118 5.27 -4.66 -7.96
CA GLU A 118 4.96 -4.28 -9.35
C GLU A 118 3.46 -4.23 -9.62
N GLY A 119 2.72 -5.22 -9.12
CA GLY A 119 1.27 -5.25 -9.26
C GLY A 119 0.58 -4.07 -8.58
N SER A 120 1.03 -3.70 -7.37
CA SER A 120 0.53 -2.52 -6.66
C SER A 120 0.85 -1.24 -7.41
N LEU A 121 2.09 -1.04 -7.88
CA LEU A 121 2.49 0.14 -8.67
C LEU A 121 1.61 0.29 -9.93
N GLN A 122 1.37 -0.83 -10.64
CA GLN A 122 0.52 -0.84 -11.81
C GLN A 122 -0.93 -0.44 -11.49
N ARG A 123 -1.52 -1.03 -10.45
CA ARG A 123 -2.91 -0.72 -10.03
C ARG A 123 -3.04 0.72 -9.52
N LEU A 124 -2.05 1.18 -8.75
CA LEU A 124 -1.96 2.53 -8.21
C LEU A 124 -1.57 3.57 -9.28
N GLN A 125 -1.21 3.15 -10.49
CA GLN A 125 -0.80 4.04 -11.58
C GLN A 125 0.27 5.06 -11.16
N THR A 126 1.28 4.57 -10.44
CA THR A 126 2.41 5.39 -9.94
C THR A 126 3.71 4.59 -10.01
N ASP A 127 4.83 5.30 -10.10
CA ASP A 127 6.16 4.69 -10.22
C ASP A 127 6.83 4.43 -8.86
N TRP A 128 6.24 4.93 -7.75
CA TRP A 128 6.80 4.74 -6.40
C TRP A 128 5.74 4.59 -5.31
N ILE A 129 6.11 3.82 -4.27
CA ILE A 129 5.40 3.66 -3.00
C ILE A 129 6.23 4.35 -1.90
N ASP A 130 5.60 5.22 -1.11
CA ASP A 130 6.32 5.90 -0.03
C ASP A 130 6.62 4.93 1.11
N ILE A 131 5.66 4.09 1.51
CA ILE A 131 5.85 3.10 2.59
C ILE A 131 5.32 1.74 2.13
N TYR A 132 6.21 0.78 1.92
CA TYR A 132 5.81 -0.59 1.60
C TYR A 132 5.93 -1.48 2.84
N GLN A 133 4.81 -2.03 3.29
CA GLN A 133 4.73 -2.70 4.58
C GLN A 133 4.59 -4.21 4.45
N MET A 134 5.27 -4.93 5.33
CA MET A 134 4.93 -6.32 5.64
C MET A 134 3.59 -6.31 6.39
N HIS A 135 2.53 -6.84 5.79
CA HIS A 135 1.19 -6.80 6.42
C HIS A 135 1.14 -7.63 7.71
N HIS A 136 1.99 -8.65 7.81
CA HIS A 136 2.16 -9.51 8.98
C HIS A 136 3.56 -10.14 8.93
N ILE A 137 4.03 -10.65 10.07
CA ILE A 137 5.24 -11.48 10.13
C ILE A 137 5.04 -12.82 9.39
N ASP A 138 6.06 -13.19 8.61
CA ASP A 138 6.29 -14.54 8.08
C ASP A 138 7.47 -15.14 8.83
N ARG A 139 7.23 -16.17 9.64
CA ARG A 139 8.25 -16.78 10.51
C ARG A 139 9.03 -17.89 9.82
N ASP A 140 8.55 -18.35 8.68
CA ASP A 140 9.16 -19.43 7.92
C ASP A 140 10.09 -18.89 6.84
N CYS A 141 9.85 -17.66 6.36
CA CYS A 141 10.74 -16.98 5.43
C CYS A 141 12.02 -16.47 6.12
N PRO A 142 13.22 -16.76 5.57
CA PRO A 142 14.47 -16.20 6.09
C PRO A 142 14.50 -14.68 6.02
N TRP A 143 14.90 -14.04 7.13
CA TRP A 143 14.99 -12.58 7.20
C TRP A 143 15.95 -11.96 6.18
N ASP A 144 17.07 -12.64 5.88
CA ASP A 144 18.03 -12.17 4.88
C ASP A 144 17.39 -12.11 3.49
N GLU A 145 16.53 -13.08 3.13
CA GLU A 145 15.79 -13.08 1.87
C GLU A 145 14.77 -11.94 1.82
N THR A 146 13.95 -11.81 2.88
CA THR A 146 12.95 -10.74 2.98
C THR A 146 13.60 -9.36 2.89
N TRP A 147 14.70 -9.13 3.63
CA TRP A 147 15.37 -7.84 3.64
C TRP A 147 16.12 -7.55 2.34
N GLN A 148 16.74 -8.55 1.71
CA GLN A 148 17.31 -8.41 0.38
C GLN A 148 16.25 -7.96 -0.64
N ALA A 149 15.04 -8.53 -0.58
CA ALA A 149 13.96 -8.18 -1.50
C ALA A 149 13.51 -6.72 -1.34
N PHE A 150 13.26 -6.28 -0.11
CA PHE A 150 12.91 -4.89 0.16
C PHE A 150 14.05 -3.91 -0.19
N GLY A 151 15.30 -4.25 0.17
CA GLY A 151 16.48 -3.46 -0.20
C GLY A 151 16.60 -3.28 -1.71
N SER A 152 16.38 -4.35 -2.47
CA SER A 152 16.39 -4.30 -3.94
C SER A 152 15.31 -3.37 -4.50
N LEU A 153 14.12 -3.29 -3.88
CA LEU A 153 13.06 -2.37 -4.31
C LEU A 153 13.37 -0.91 -3.99
N ILE A 154 14.08 -0.65 -2.88
CA ILE A 154 14.60 0.67 -2.54
C ILE A 154 15.66 1.11 -3.56
N ASP A 155 16.62 0.23 -3.87
CA ASP A 155 17.69 0.53 -4.85
C ASP A 155 17.12 0.80 -6.26
N GLN A 156 15.98 0.19 -6.59
CA GLN A 156 15.24 0.44 -7.83
C GLN A 156 14.42 1.73 -7.82
N GLY A 157 14.32 2.44 -6.69
CA GLY A 157 13.52 3.65 -6.52
C GLY A 157 12.00 3.41 -6.42
N LYS A 158 11.58 2.15 -6.32
CA LYS A 158 10.14 1.77 -6.27
C LYS A 158 9.53 1.96 -4.90
N VAL A 159 10.35 1.90 -3.86
CA VAL A 159 9.94 2.00 -2.45
C VAL A 159 10.86 2.98 -1.74
N VAL A 160 10.29 3.92 -0.96
CA VAL A 160 11.09 4.88 -0.18
C VAL A 160 11.38 4.35 1.22
N TYR A 161 10.35 3.86 1.92
CA TYR A 161 10.46 3.31 3.28
C TYR A 161 9.83 1.92 3.36
N VAL A 162 10.38 1.07 4.24
CA VAL A 162 9.82 -0.24 4.57
C VAL A 162 9.18 -0.16 5.94
N GLY A 163 7.98 -0.74 6.08
CA GLY A 163 7.27 -0.82 7.35
C GLY A 163 6.85 -2.24 7.72
N SER A 164 6.33 -2.38 8.93
CA SER A 164 5.87 -3.65 9.50
C SER A 164 4.51 -3.44 10.16
N SER A 165 3.59 -4.37 9.97
CA SER A 165 2.28 -4.41 10.61
C SER A 165 2.04 -5.77 11.26
N ASN A 166 1.41 -5.80 12.43
CA ASN A 166 1.15 -7.03 13.19
C ASN A 166 2.41 -7.82 13.61
N PHE A 167 3.49 -7.10 13.91
CA PHE A 167 4.70 -7.64 14.54
C PHE A 167 4.61 -7.45 16.05
N ALA A 168 5.11 -8.42 16.81
CA ALA A 168 5.35 -8.25 18.23
C ALA A 168 6.52 -7.29 18.45
N GLY A 169 6.56 -6.59 19.58
CA GLY A 169 7.64 -5.63 19.87
C GLY A 169 9.02 -6.25 20.10
N TRP A 170 9.13 -7.58 20.08
CA TRP A 170 10.37 -8.35 20.21
C TRP A 170 10.72 -9.13 18.93
N ASP A 171 9.87 -9.09 17.91
CA ASP A 171 10.23 -9.59 16.58
C ASP A 171 11.32 -8.66 16.00
#